data_AF-A0A959FFR0-F1
#
_entry.id   AF-A0A959FFR0-F1
#
_cell.length_a   1.000
_cell.length_b   1.000
_cell.length_c   1.000
_cell.angle_alpha   90.00
_cell.angle_beta   90.00
_cell.angle_gamma   90.00
#
_symmetry.space_group_name_H-M   'P 1'
#
loop_
_entity.id
_entity.type
_entity.pdbx_description
1 polymer ?
#
loop_
_entity_poly.entity_id
_entity_poly.type
_entity_poly.pdbx_seq_one_letter_code
_entity_poly.pdbx_strand_id
1 'polypeptide(L)'
;MEQNKHTDAVINTPGLIAFWDFVQLDDGIWSSYHDPATINQSFPLYLKRIGDVNDYSPEDWPYDDAESHLQYDASGPFGKAVHFNKGYIYAAVPRSTFDNTLLDIHGKQAFTLITWMKFTGARHMIAGIWDEGGWAKYSGRRQVALFGGLFGQQSLIAHISKTGASSYPQSEINGSQYARVRAIDGQAFDDERWVALAMSYDPDKNEVKAYLNGKMTPFSLTDPVEQDVYQFESEQVANPLSFTGPVYSPRAFTIKYNGYLRPEANIKEHRLLVDLNNKQLTYERDSIPGNSIDTLFRVKVDIQRAAASILTTPVIMDAFSGQQAVLPFQQPVAEGDVVITTLEKRNGDEWQQVGTRIERIIPEGAPFTLGRALGLASEEIEHGSQLFIDGVAVFNRVLDIRELEALTFLTPQE
;
A
#
# COMPACT_ATOMS: atom_id res chain seq x y z
N MET A 1 17.12 -29.96 -13.09
CA MET A 1 17.77 -29.02 -12.16
C MET A 1 17.30 -29.40 -10.78
N GLU A 2 18.22 -29.61 -9.84
CA GLU A 2 17.86 -29.81 -8.43
C GLU A 2 17.30 -28.48 -7.93
N GLN A 3 16.08 -28.48 -7.39
CA GLN A 3 15.43 -27.27 -6.89
C GLN A 3 16.21 -26.74 -5.69
N ASN A 4 16.41 -25.42 -5.63
CA ASN A 4 17.19 -24.79 -4.56
C ASN A 4 16.51 -25.03 -3.21
N LYS A 5 17.26 -25.49 -2.19
CA LYS A 5 16.72 -25.75 -0.83
C LYS A 5 16.06 -24.52 -0.21
N HIS A 6 16.52 -23.31 -0.55
CA HIS A 6 15.90 -22.08 -0.11
C HIS A 6 14.52 -21.87 -0.77
N THR A 7 14.39 -22.17 -2.06
CA THR A 7 13.10 -22.16 -2.78
C THR A 7 12.11 -23.10 -2.10
N ASP A 8 12.51 -24.33 -1.80
CA ASP A 8 11.66 -25.30 -1.10
C ASP A 8 11.22 -24.81 0.28
N ALA A 9 12.10 -24.15 1.04
CA ALA A 9 11.76 -23.61 2.35
C ALA A 9 10.65 -22.54 2.27
N VAL A 10 10.69 -21.66 1.27
CA VAL A 10 9.63 -20.67 1.04
C VAL A 10 8.33 -21.33 0.60
N ILE A 11 8.38 -22.24 -0.38
CA ILE A 11 7.20 -22.94 -0.93
C ILE A 11 6.47 -23.75 0.15
N ASN A 12 7.23 -24.41 1.02
CA ASN A 12 6.66 -25.24 2.08
C ASN A 12 6.20 -24.43 3.31
N THR A 13 6.39 -23.11 3.32
CA THR A 13 5.89 -22.26 4.41
C THR A 13 4.38 -22.05 4.23
N PRO A 14 3.53 -22.48 5.20
CA PRO A 14 2.08 -22.38 5.05
C PRO A 14 1.58 -20.96 4.86
N GLY A 15 0.51 -20.80 4.08
CA GLY A 15 -0.10 -19.49 3.83
C GLY A 15 0.52 -18.73 2.66
N LEU A 16 1.35 -19.37 1.84
CA LEU A 16 2.01 -18.74 0.69
C LEU A 16 0.98 -18.37 -0.39
N ILE A 17 0.84 -17.07 -0.67
CA ILE A 17 0.01 -16.54 -1.75
C ILE A 17 0.78 -16.57 -3.07
N ALA A 18 1.99 -16.02 -3.06
CA ALA A 18 2.82 -15.89 -4.25
C ALA A 18 4.30 -15.85 -3.84
N PHE A 19 5.15 -16.57 -4.55
CA PHE A 19 6.61 -16.45 -4.47
C PHE A 19 7.22 -16.45 -5.86
N TRP A 20 8.01 -15.43 -6.19
CA TRP A 20 8.82 -15.37 -7.41
C TRP A 20 10.29 -15.51 -7.04
N ASP A 21 10.97 -16.51 -7.62
CA ASP A 21 12.43 -16.73 -7.51
C ASP A 21 13.17 -16.39 -8.81
N PHE A 22 12.44 -15.89 -9.83
CA PHE A 22 12.91 -15.57 -11.19
C PHE A 22 13.52 -16.75 -11.98
N VAL A 23 13.44 -17.97 -11.43
CA VAL A 23 13.82 -19.22 -12.08
C VAL A 23 12.59 -19.90 -12.68
N GLN A 24 11.47 -19.95 -11.95
CA GLN A 24 10.24 -20.53 -12.47
C GLN A 24 9.66 -19.68 -13.60
N LEU A 25 9.44 -20.33 -14.74
CA LEU A 25 8.82 -19.75 -15.92
C LEU A 25 7.63 -20.60 -16.33
N ASP A 26 6.57 -19.95 -16.78
CA ASP A 26 5.44 -20.54 -17.50
C ASP A 26 5.27 -19.78 -18.82
N ASP A 27 5.36 -20.50 -19.94
CA ASP A 27 5.42 -19.92 -21.30
C ASP A 27 6.41 -18.73 -21.42
N GLY A 28 7.59 -18.86 -20.80
CA GLY A 28 8.64 -17.85 -20.82
C GLY A 28 8.42 -16.68 -19.86
N ILE A 29 7.28 -16.58 -19.18
CA ILE A 29 6.96 -15.52 -18.22
C ILE A 29 7.27 -16.00 -16.80
N TRP A 30 7.79 -15.11 -15.93
CA TRP A 30 7.97 -15.46 -14.52
C TRP A 30 6.62 -15.74 -13.85
N SER A 31 6.44 -16.96 -13.37
CA SER A 31 5.22 -17.40 -12.68
C SER A 31 5.49 -17.59 -11.19
N SER A 32 4.55 -17.21 -10.34
CA SER A 32 4.70 -17.43 -8.90
C SER A 32 4.47 -18.90 -8.50
N TYR A 33 5.27 -19.42 -7.57
CA TYR A 33 4.85 -20.52 -6.70
C TYR A 33 3.71 -20.05 -5.79
N HIS A 34 2.88 -20.98 -5.33
CA HIS A 34 1.81 -20.73 -4.37
C HIS A 34 1.50 -21.99 -3.58
N ASP A 35 0.89 -21.84 -2.40
CA ASP A 35 0.31 -22.96 -1.65
C ASP A 35 -1.12 -23.25 -2.15
N PRO A 36 -1.39 -24.42 -2.77
CA PRO A 36 -2.72 -24.77 -3.28
C PRO A 36 -3.82 -24.85 -2.20
N ALA A 37 -3.45 -25.01 -0.93
CA ALA A 37 -4.39 -24.95 0.18
C ALA A 37 -4.78 -23.50 0.55
N THR A 38 -3.99 -22.52 0.09
CA THR A 38 -4.19 -21.08 0.33
C THR A 38 -4.85 -20.40 -0.87
N ILE A 39 -4.36 -20.65 -2.08
CA ILE A 39 -4.88 -20.06 -3.32
C ILE A 39 -4.67 -21.03 -4.48
N ASN A 40 -5.54 -21.02 -5.50
CA ASN A 40 -5.53 -21.97 -6.60
C ASN A 40 -5.03 -21.39 -7.93
N GLN A 41 -4.25 -20.31 -7.88
CA GLN A 41 -3.73 -19.64 -9.06
C GLN A 41 -2.30 -19.13 -8.84
N SER A 42 -1.53 -19.12 -9.92
CA SER A 42 -0.25 -18.42 -10.02
C SER A 42 -0.46 -16.98 -10.50
N PHE A 43 0.53 -16.13 -10.26
CA PHE A 43 0.54 -14.74 -10.68
C PHE A 43 1.71 -14.50 -11.64
N PRO A 44 1.44 -14.27 -12.94
CA PRO A 44 2.48 -13.93 -13.91
C PRO A 44 3.05 -12.54 -13.62
N LEU A 45 4.37 -12.44 -13.66
CA LEU A 45 5.13 -11.23 -13.42
C LEU A 45 5.83 -10.83 -14.72
N TYR A 46 5.41 -9.68 -15.27
CA TYR A 46 5.90 -9.18 -16.54
C TYR A 46 6.94 -8.09 -16.35
N LEU A 47 7.94 -8.07 -17.23
CA LEU A 47 8.87 -6.97 -17.35
C LEU A 47 8.19 -5.76 -18.00
N LYS A 48 8.59 -4.57 -17.54
CA LYS A 48 8.01 -3.30 -17.92
C LYS A 48 9.08 -2.21 -18.01
N ARG A 49 8.82 -1.24 -18.89
CA ARG A 49 9.57 0.02 -18.99
C ARG A 49 8.60 1.19 -18.87
N ILE A 50 8.99 2.24 -18.17
CA ILE A 50 8.18 3.45 -18.07
C ILE A 50 8.02 4.09 -19.44
N GLY A 51 6.78 4.47 -19.76
CA GLY A 51 6.39 5.00 -21.07
C GLY A 51 6.00 3.92 -22.08
N ASP A 52 6.18 2.63 -21.74
CA ASP A 52 5.69 1.50 -22.53
C ASP A 52 4.53 0.82 -21.83
N VAL A 53 3.47 0.52 -22.59
CA VAL A 53 2.25 -0.10 -22.09
C VAL A 53 2.29 -1.63 -22.16
N ASN A 54 3.19 -2.19 -22.97
CA ASN A 54 3.25 -3.62 -23.23
C ASN A 54 3.75 -4.42 -22.03
N ASP A 55 3.41 -5.71 -22.01
CA ASP A 55 3.93 -6.71 -21.08
C ASP A 55 5.00 -7.53 -21.81
N TYR A 56 6.13 -7.78 -21.14
CA TYR A 56 7.23 -8.55 -21.72
C TYR A 56 7.63 -9.72 -20.82
N SER A 57 8.04 -10.81 -21.46
CA SER A 57 8.84 -11.86 -20.86
C SER A 57 10.34 -11.49 -20.93
N PRO A 58 11.22 -12.20 -20.19
CA PRO A 58 12.65 -12.04 -20.38
C PRO A 58 13.14 -12.37 -21.80
N GLU A 59 12.43 -13.22 -22.54
CA GLU A 59 12.84 -13.68 -23.88
C GLU A 59 12.46 -12.69 -24.99
N ASP A 60 11.38 -11.93 -24.81
CA ASP A 60 10.86 -10.96 -25.78
C ASP A 60 11.17 -9.49 -25.42
N TRP A 61 11.94 -9.26 -24.36
CA TRP A 61 12.35 -7.93 -23.91
C TRP A 61 13.06 -7.16 -25.06
N PRO A 62 12.48 -6.07 -25.58
CA PRO A 62 12.88 -5.53 -26.88
C PRO A 62 13.99 -4.47 -26.81
N TYR A 63 14.44 -4.12 -25.60
CA TYR A 63 15.30 -2.97 -25.38
C TYR A 63 16.78 -3.35 -25.31
N ASP A 64 17.59 -2.68 -26.12
CA ASP A 64 19.03 -2.90 -26.28
C ASP A 64 19.88 -1.70 -25.80
N ASP A 65 19.25 -0.68 -25.22
CA ASP A 65 19.97 0.39 -24.53
C ASP A 65 20.62 -0.13 -23.23
N ALA A 66 21.74 0.49 -22.85
CA ALA A 66 22.60 -0.03 -21.79
C ALA A 66 21.88 -0.09 -20.44
N GLU A 67 20.98 0.86 -20.18
CA GLU A 67 20.20 0.99 -18.96
C GLU A 67 19.04 0.00 -18.86
N SER A 68 18.48 -0.42 -20.01
CA SER A 68 17.42 -1.42 -20.12
C SER A 68 17.91 -2.85 -20.39
N HIS A 69 19.21 -3.11 -20.49
CA HIS A 69 19.71 -4.48 -20.59
C HIS A 69 19.44 -5.30 -19.32
N LEU A 70 18.83 -6.48 -19.48
CA LEU A 70 18.62 -7.43 -18.39
C LEU A 70 19.96 -7.93 -17.85
N GLN A 71 20.17 -7.73 -16.55
CA GLN A 71 21.34 -8.18 -15.83
C GLN A 71 20.92 -9.11 -14.71
N TYR A 72 21.74 -10.15 -14.48
CA TYR A 72 21.49 -11.16 -13.46
C TYR A 72 22.68 -11.28 -12.50
N ASP A 73 22.39 -11.60 -11.24
CA ASP A 73 23.39 -11.90 -10.22
C ASP A 73 23.07 -13.25 -9.55
N ALA A 74 24.00 -14.20 -9.66
CA ALA A 74 23.85 -15.54 -9.12
C ALA A 74 24.27 -15.67 -7.65
N SER A 75 24.77 -14.60 -7.02
CA SER A 75 25.23 -14.59 -5.63
C SER A 75 24.11 -14.51 -4.59
N GLY A 76 22.87 -14.28 -5.03
CA GLY A 76 21.72 -14.21 -4.13
C GLY A 76 21.28 -15.59 -3.61
N PRO A 77 20.36 -15.62 -2.62
CA PRO A 77 19.89 -16.86 -1.98
C PRO A 77 19.25 -17.90 -2.91
N PHE A 78 18.60 -17.48 -3.99
CA PHE A 78 17.89 -18.32 -4.95
C PHE A 78 18.70 -18.53 -6.25
N GLY A 79 19.66 -17.63 -6.53
CA GLY A 79 20.70 -17.82 -7.52
C GLY A 79 20.39 -17.26 -8.91
N LYS A 80 19.36 -16.41 -9.05
CA LYS A 80 19.01 -15.75 -10.32
C LYS A 80 18.41 -14.37 -10.08
N ALA A 81 19.16 -13.52 -9.40
CA ALA A 81 18.66 -12.21 -9.04
C ALA A 81 18.57 -11.30 -10.26
N VAL A 82 17.49 -10.54 -10.37
CA VAL A 82 17.23 -9.64 -11.50
C VAL A 82 17.59 -8.22 -11.09
N HIS A 83 18.36 -7.52 -11.92
CA HIS A 83 18.62 -6.09 -11.75
C HIS A 83 17.40 -5.28 -12.20
N PHE A 84 16.82 -4.54 -11.27
CA PHE A 84 15.81 -3.52 -11.54
C PHE A 84 16.49 -2.15 -11.46
N ASN A 85 16.29 -1.34 -12.50
CA ASN A 85 16.99 -0.08 -12.70
C ASN A 85 15.99 1.03 -13.00
N LYS A 86 15.58 1.75 -11.97
CA LYS A 86 14.72 2.94 -12.07
C LYS A 86 13.45 2.61 -12.88
N GLY A 87 13.14 3.39 -13.91
CA GLY A 87 12.06 3.10 -14.87
C GLY A 87 12.48 2.34 -16.11
N TYR A 88 13.76 2.06 -16.28
CA TYR A 88 14.28 1.32 -17.43
C TYR A 88 13.88 -0.14 -17.38
N ILE A 89 13.85 -0.71 -16.18
CA ILE A 89 13.43 -2.10 -15.94
C ILE A 89 12.73 -2.14 -14.58
N TYR A 90 11.44 -2.48 -14.60
CA TYR A 90 10.68 -2.89 -13.43
C TYR A 90 9.83 -4.10 -13.79
N ALA A 91 9.23 -4.76 -12.79
CA ALA A 91 8.30 -5.85 -13.06
C ALA A 91 6.96 -5.62 -12.37
N ALA A 92 5.89 -6.17 -12.94
CA ALA A 92 4.55 -6.00 -12.39
C ALA A 92 3.64 -7.20 -12.66
N VAL A 93 2.80 -7.51 -11.68
CA VAL A 93 1.58 -8.30 -11.88
C VAL A 93 0.45 -7.30 -12.19
N PRO A 94 -0.21 -7.37 -13.36
CA PRO A 94 -1.30 -6.47 -13.70
C PRO A 94 -2.43 -6.53 -12.68
N ARG A 95 -3.05 -5.39 -12.39
CA ARG A 95 -4.13 -5.30 -11.39
C ARG A 95 -5.27 -6.28 -11.69
N SER A 96 -5.69 -6.35 -12.96
CA SER A 96 -6.73 -7.25 -13.43
C SER A 96 -6.49 -8.73 -13.12
N THR A 97 -5.24 -9.14 -12.92
CA THR A 97 -4.85 -10.54 -12.66
C THR A 97 -5.08 -10.95 -11.22
N PHE A 98 -5.03 -10.01 -10.27
CA PHE A 98 -5.09 -10.31 -8.84
C PHE A 98 -6.22 -9.60 -8.09
N ASP A 99 -6.99 -8.73 -8.74
CA ASP A 99 -8.14 -8.08 -8.11
C ASP A 99 -9.11 -9.11 -7.52
N ASN A 100 -9.57 -8.90 -6.29
CA ASN A 100 -10.41 -9.83 -5.52
C ASN A 100 -9.79 -11.20 -5.22
N THR A 101 -8.46 -11.32 -5.29
CA THR A 101 -7.70 -12.49 -4.83
C THR A 101 -6.94 -12.16 -3.55
N LEU A 102 -6.31 -13.16 -2.90
CA LEU A 102 -5.51 -12.91 -1.70
C LEU A 102 -4.29 -12.01 -1.92
N LEU A 103 -3.80 -11.86 -3.16
CA LEU A 103 -2.71 -10.94 -3.46
C LEU A 103 -3.19 -9.47 -3.45
N ASP A 104 -4.49 -9.20 -3.61
CA ASP A 104 -5.06 -7.87 -3.40
C ASP A 104 -5.14 -7.56 -1.90
N ILE A 105 -4.01 -7.19 -1.29
CA ILE A 105 -3.92 -6.93 0.14
C ILE A 105 -4.74 -5.69 0.50
N HIS A 106 -5.90 -5.90 1.12
CA HIS A 106 -6.80 -4.83 1.55
C HIS A 106 -7.58 -5.17 2.83
N GLY A 107 -8.34 -4.19 3.35
CA GLY A 107 -9.20 -4.41 4.52
C GLY A 107 -8.41 -4.78 5.78
N LYS A 108 -8.95 -5.71 6.58
CA LYS A 108 -8.28 -6.28 7.75
C LYS A 108 -7.61 -7.61 7.44
N GLN A 109 -7.04 -7.75 6.24
CA GLN A 109 -6.32 -8.96 5.85
C GLN A 109 -4.93 -8.97 6.51
N ALA A 110 -4.65 -10.00 7.31
CA ALA A 110 -3.31 -10.26 7.81
C ALA A 110 -2.38 -10.67 6.67
N PHE A 111 -1.14 -10.19 6.69
CA PHE A 111 -0.15 -10.60 5.68
C PHE A 111 1.28 -10.45 6.17
N THR A 112 2.19 -11.08 5.42
CA THR A 112 3.64 -10.83 5.46
C THR A 112 4.15 -10.76 4.03
N LEU A 113 4.90 -9.70 3.70
CA LEU A 113 5.62 -9.53 2.44
C LEU A 113 7.12 -9.57 2.77
N ILE A 114 7.89 -10.44 2.11
CA ILE A 114 9.34 -10.56 2.26
C ILE A 114 10.03 -10.46 0.89
N THR A 115 11.20 -9.84 0.86
CA THR A 115 12.01 -9.65 -0.34
C THR A 115 13.49 -9.84 -0.02
N TRP A 116 14.20 -10.60 -0.87
CA TRP A 116 15.66 -10.80 -0.77
C TRP A 116 16.34 -9.98 -1.84
N MET A 117 17.17 -9.04 -1.42
CA MET A 117 17.63 -7.98 -2.32
C MET A 117 19.01 -7.45 -1.97
N LYS A 118 19.64 -6.78 -2.93
CA LYS A 118 20.89 -6.04 -2.79
C LYS A 118 20.78 -4.69 -3.49
N PHE A 119 20.85 -3.58 -2.75
CA PHE A 119 20.85 -2.23 -3.35
C PHE A 119 22.19 -1.94 -3.99
N THR A 120 22.20 -1.25 -5.13
CA THR A 120 23.42 -0.90 -5.86
C THR A 120 23.51 0.57 -6.23
N GLY A 121 22.53 1.38 -5.82
CA GLY A 121 22.48 2.79 -6.11
C GLY A 121 21.29 3.46 -5.44
N ALA A 122 20.48 4.17 -6.23
CA ALA A 122 19.33 4.90 -5.70
C ALA A 122 18.39 3.98 -4.90
N ARG A 123 18.06 4.38 -3.68
CA ARG A 123 17.11 3.68 -2.81
C ARG A 123 15.71 4.23 -2.97
N HIS A 124 14.74 3.34 -3.18
CA HIS A 124 13.34 3.70 -3.34
C HIS A 124 12.41 2.52 -3.05
N MET A 125 11.29 2.38 -3.78
CA MET A 125 10.38 1.26 -3.68
C MET A 125 11.04 -0.07 -4.08
N ILE A 126 10.78 -1.10 -3.30
CA ILE A 126 11.29 -2.45 -3.49
C ILE A 126 10.19 -3.34 -4.08
N ALA A 127 9.05 -3.48 -3.37
CA ALA A 127 7.95 -4.35 -3.78
C ALA A 127 6.63 -3.93 -3.13
N GLY A 128 5.50 -4.14 -3.82
CA GLY A 128 4.16 -3.98 -3.24
C GLY A 128 3.12 -3.44 -4.21
N ILE A 129 1.95 -3.06 -3.68
CA ILE A 129 0.85 -2.46 -4.44
C ILE A 129 0.87 -0.96 -4.20
N TRP A 130 1.56 -0.26 -5.09
CA TRP A 130 1.83 1.15 -4.91
C TRP A 130 1.78 1.94 -6.20
N ASP A 131 1.09 3.08 -6.12
CA ASP A 131 1.16 4.12 -7.12
C ASP A 131 1.36 5.46 -6.41
N GLU A 132 2.49 6.09 -6.68
CA GLU A 132 2.85 7.43 -6.24
C GLU A 132 1.87 8.50 -6.67
N GLY A 133 1.00 8.24 -7.65
CA GLY A 133 -0.22 8.98 -7.91
C GLY A 133 0.01 10.46 -8.22
N GLY A 134 -1.08 11.14 -8.59
CA GLY A 134 -1.11 12.59 -8.47
C GLY A 134 -1.19 13.01 -7.01
N TRP A 135 -0.82 14.26 -6.72
CA TRP A 135 -0.91 14.90 -5.40
C TRP A 135 -2.35 15.20 -4.94
N ALA A 136 -3.33 14.51 -5.55
CA ALA A 136 -4.73 14.67 -5.26
C ALA A 136 -5.04 14.06 -3.90
N LYS A 137 -5.47 14.93 -2.99
CA LYS A 137 -5.71 14.66 -1.56
C LYS A 137 -6.66 13.48 -1.27
N TYR A 138 -7.43 13.02 -2.27
CA TYR A 138 -8.47 11.99 -2.13
C TYR A 138 -8.44 10.88 -3.18
N SER A 139 -7.45 10.83 -4.06
CA SER A 139 -7.47 9.92 -5.22
C SER A 139 -6.10 9.36 -5.55
N GLY A 140 -5.60 8.49 -4.69
CA GLY A 140 -4.41 7.68 -4.97
C GLY A 140 -4.70 6.18 -4.93
N ARG A 141 -3.71 5.38 -5.32
CA ARG A 141 -3.83 3.92 -5.48
C ARG A 141 -2.83 3.14 -4.62
N ARG A 142 -2.42 3.72 -3.49
CA ARG A 142 -1.41 3.18 -2.57
C ARG A 142 -2.05 2.20 -1.59
N GLN A 143 -1.60 0.95 -1.52
CA GLN A 143 -2.09 -0.02 -0.54
C GLN A 143 -1.02 -0.34 0.49
N VAL A 144 0.01 -1.07 0.05
CA VAL A 144 1.11 -1.58 0.88
C VAL A 144 2.38 -1.61 0.05
N ALA A 145 3.52 -1.25 0.63
CA ALA A 145 4.80 -1.37 -0.06
C ALA A 145 6.01 -1.34 0.88
N LEU A 146 7.06 -2.04 0.47
CA LEU A 146 8.39 -1.95 1.04
C LEU A 146 9.21 -0.87 0.30
N PHE A 147 9.90 -0.05 1.07
CA PHE A 147 10.86 0.91 0.57
C PHE A 147 12.20 0.74 1.28
N GLY A 148 13.28 0.94 0.54
CA GLY A 148 14.60 1.16 1.11
C GLY A 148 14.88 2.66 1.09
N GLY A 149 15.32 3.20 2.22
CA GLY A 149 16.02 4.50 2.20
C GLY A 149 15.17 5.76 1.93
N LEU A 150 13.98 5.88 2.54
CA LEU A 150 13.19 7.13 2.49
C LEU A 150 13.32 7.97 3.77
N PHE A 151 12.90 9.23 3.68
CA PHE A 151 12.83 10.17 4.82
C PHE A 151 14.18 10.35 5.56
N GLY A 152 15.29 10.32 4.80
CA GLY A 152 16.64 10.49 5.34
C GLY A 152 17.14 9.28 6.13
N GLN A 153 16.43 8.16 6.11
CA GLN A 153 16.87 6.91 6.75
C GLN A 153 17.59 6.03 5.73
N GLN A 154 18.49 5.18 6.21
CA GLN A 154 19.10 4.08 5.42
C GLN A 154 18.51 2.72 5.81
N SER A 155 17.32 2.71 6.42
CA SER A 155 16.64 1.51 6.89
C SER A 155 15.46 1.10 6.00
N LEU A 156 14.83 0.00 6.37
CA LEU A 156 13.60 -0.51 5.76
C LEU A 156 12.40 0.30 6.21
N ILE A 157 11.52 0.61 5.27
CA ILE A 157 10.27 1.30 5.52
C ILE A 157 9.12 0.48 4.98
N ALA A 158 8.21 0.11 5.86
CA ALA A 158 7.00 -0.65 5.56
C ALA A 158 5.81 0.32 5.52
N HIS A 159 5.33 0.64 4.32
CA HIS A 159 4.21 1.55 4.15
C HIS A 159 2.88 0.79 4.08
N ILE A 160 1.87 1.37 4.72
CA ILE A 160 0.48 0.92 4.65
C ILE A 160 -0.44 2.13 4.52
N SER A 161 -1.50 2.02 3.73
CA SER A 161 -2.43 3.13 3.51
C SER A 161 -3.87 2.72 3.77
N LYS A 162 -4.61 3.61 4.45
CA LYS A 162 -6.06 3.52 4.67
C LYS A 162 -6.88 4.21 3.58
N THR A 163 -6.29 5.19 2.89
CA THR A 163 -7.00 6.11 1.98
C THR A 163 -6.61 5.94 0.51
N GLY A 164 -5.50 5.27 0.24
CA GLY A 164 -4.82 5.32 -1.06
C GLY A 164 -4.05 6.61 -1.30
N ALA A 165 -4.19 7.61 -0.42
CA ALA A 165 -3.75 8.99 -0.61
C ALA A 165 -3.05 9.53 0.65
N SER A 166 -3.34 10.77 1.06
CA SER A 166 -2.70 11.42 2.19
C SER A 166 -2.91 10.66 3.51
N SER A 167 -1.85 10.60 4.31
CA SER A 167 -1.84 9.85 5.57
C SER A 167 -2.47 10.59 6.72
N TYR A 168 -2.20 11.88 6.86
CA TYR A 168 -2.66 12.67 8.01
C TYR A 168 -4.03 13.29 7.78
N PRO A 169 -4.68 13.80 8.85
CA PRO A 169 -5.86 14.63 8.75
C PRO A 169 -5.65 15.77 7.78
N GLN A 170 -6.76 16.22 7.23
CA GLN A 170 -6.74 17.26 6.23
C GLN A 170 -6.29 18.56 6.88
N SER A 171 -5.13 19.03 6.44
CA SER A 171 -4.38 20.13 7.04
C SER A 171 -3.78 21.01 5.94
N GLU A 172 -3.47 22.25 6.31
CA GLU A 172 -2.71 23.19 5.46
C GLU A 172 -1.19 23.06 5.66
N ILE A 173 -0.76 22.26 6.63
CA ILE A 173 0.66 21.98 6.87
C ILE A 173 1.27 21.33 5.63
N ASN A 174 2.36 21.93 5.13
CA ASN A 174 3.07 21.41 3.97
C ASN A 174 3.63 20.00 4.28
N GLY A 175 3.41 19.07 3.36
CA GLY A 175 3.78 17.68 3.51
C GLY A 175 2.63 16.78 3.98
N SER A 176 1.56 17.35 4.56
CA SER A 176 0.40 16.57 5.04
C SER A 176 -0.42 15.96 3.91
N GLN A 177 -0.25 16.45 2.67
CA GLN A 177 -0.83 15.89 1.46
C GLN A 177 -0.23 14.53 1.04
N TYR A 178 0.93 14.14 1.60
CA TYR A 178 1.66 12.94 1.19
C TYR A 178 1.27 11.69 2.01
N ALA A 179 1.54 10.53 1.43
CA ALA A 179 1.45 9.25 2.13
C ALA A 179 2.70 9.06 2.99
N ARG A 180 2.52 9.02 4.31
CA ARG A 180 3.59 9.04 5.32
C ARG A 180 3.39 8.06 6.48
N VAL A 181 2.25 7.37 6.59
CA VAL A 181 2.02 6.30 7.59
C VAL A 181 2.89 5.10 7.26
N ARG A 182 3.82 4.76 8.16
CA ARG A 182 4.89 3.80 7.87
C ARG A 182 5.50 3.24 9.14
N ALA A 183 5.88 1.96 9.10
CA ALA A 183 6.80 1.41 10.08
C ALA A 183 8.24 1.55 9.56
N ILE A 184 9.19 1.82 10.45
CA ILE A 184 10.60 2.04 10.08
C ILE A 184 11.47 1.14 10.95
N ASP A 185 12.20 0.20 10.34
CA ASP A 185 13.13 -0.61 11.13
C ASP A 185 14.25 0.28 11.71
N GLY A 186 14.57 0.07 12.99
CA GLY A 186 15.59 0.85 13.70
C GLY A 186 17.02 0.56 13.24
N GLN A 187 17.24 -0.48 12.44
CA GLN A 187 18.54 -0.84 11.92
C GLN A 187 18.69 -0.41 10.45
N ALA A 188 19.80 0.27 10.14
CA ALA A 188 20.21 0.56 8.78
C ALA A 188 20.85 -0.67 8.12
N PHE A 189 20.84 -0.70 6.79
CA PHE A 189 21.58 -1.67 6.00
C PHE A 189 22.43 -0.96 4.94
N ASP A 190 23.53 -1.58 4.54
CA ASP A 190 24.45 -1.03 3.54
C ASP A 190 24.02 -1.41 2.12
N ASP A 191 24.47 -0.61 1.15
CA ASP A 191 24.44 -1.01 -0.26
C ASP A 191 25.43 -2.15 -0.52
N GLU A 192 25.28 -2.82 -1.66
CA GLU A 192 26.11 -3.92 -2.14
C GLU A 192 26.12 -5.18 -1.23
N ARG A 193 25.17 -5.26 -0.29
CA ARG A 193 24.99 -6.43 0.59
C ARG A 193 23.61 -7.06 0.42
N TRP A 194 23.56 -8.38 0.43
CA TRP A 194 22.31 -9.13 0.46
C TRP A 194 21.63 -8.95 1.81
N VAL A 195 20.35 -8.59 1.76
CA VAL A 195 19.47 -8.46 2.92
C VAL A 195 18.12 -9.10 2.63
N ALA A 196 17.47 -9.57 3.69
CA ALA A 196 16.08 -10.01 3.66
C ALA A 196 15.23 -8.94 4.36
N LEU A 197 14.34 -8.31 3.61
CA LEU A 197 13.50 -7.21 4.08
C LEU A 197 12.06 -7.69 4.13
N ALA A 198 11.38 -7.53 5.26
CA ALA A 198 9.98 -7.94 5.38
C ALA A 198 9.11 -6.89 6.06
N MET A 199 7.82 -6.93 5.75
CA MET A 199 6.78 -6.26 6.51
C MET A 199 5.65 -7.21 6.84
N SER A 200 4.96 -6.94 7.95
CA SER A 200 3.71 -7.63 8.30
C SER A 200 2.65 -6.63 8.75
N TYR A 201 1.38 -7.01 8.56
CA TYR A 201 0.25 -6.35 9.19
C TYR A 201 -0.55 -7.38 10.00
N ASP A 202 -0.67 -7.12 11.29
CA ASP A 202 -1.47 -7.89 12.24
C ASP A 202 -2.75 -7.08 12.58
N PRO A 203 -3.91 -7.40 11.98
CA PRO A 203 -5.15 -6.68 12.22
C PRO A 203 -5.74 -6.93 13.62
N ASP A 204 -5.37 -8.03 14.29
CA ASP A 204 -5.83 -8.33 15.65
C ASP A 204 -5.10 -7.44 16.67
N LYS A 205 -3.84 -7.13 16.40
CA LYS A 205 -3.03 -6.20 17.21
C LYS A 205 -3.08 -4.75 16.72
N ASN A 206 -3.60 -4.51 15.52
CA ASN A 206 -3.49 -3.22 14.81
C ASN A 206 -2.03 -2.77 14.67
N GLU A 207 -1.14 -3.68 14.27
CA GLU A 207 0.30 -3.42 14.19
C GLU A 207 0.82 -3.64 12.77
N VAL A 208 1.63 -2.69 12.28
CA VAL A 208 2.53 -2.91 11.14
C VAL A 208 3.96 -2.97 11.64
N LYS A 209 4.71 -3.97 11.17
CA LYS A 209 6.12 -4.17 11.53
C LYS A 209 6.99 -4.16 10.30
N ALA A 210 8.16 -3.56 10.42
CA ALA A 210 9.27 -3.70 9.49
C ALA A 210 10.32 -4.64 10.11
N TYR A 211 10.91 -5.52 9.30
CA TYR A 211 11.91 -6.49 9.72
C TYR A 211 13.11 -6.44 8.78
N LEU A 212 14.30 -6.31 9.35
CA LEU A 212 15.57 -6.50 8.67
C LEU A 212 16.17 -7.84 9.08
N ASN A 213 16.47 -8.69 8.10
CA ASN A 213 17.10 -9.99 8.29
C ASN A 213 16.41 -10.83 9.37
N GLY A 214 15.08 -10.91 9.26
CA GLY A 214 14.22 -11.71 10.14
C GLY A 214 13.90 -11.08 11.49
N LYS A 215 14.50 -9.92 11.82
CA LYS A 215 14.34 -9.26 13.12
C LYS A 215 13.65 -7.92 12.97
N MET A 216 12.72 -7.64 13.88
CA MET A 216 12.11 -6.33 14.04
C MET A 216 12.93 -5.56 15.07
N THR A 217 13.56 -4.46 14.65
CA THR A 217 14.28 -3.56 15.55
C THR A 217 13.35 -2.42 15.96
N PRO A 218 13.04 -2.28 17.26
CA PRO A 218 12.20 -1.19 17.73
C PRO A 218 12.79 0.16 17.39
N PHE A 219 11.92 1.11 17.02
CA PHE A 219 12.34 2.45 16.66
C PHE A 219 11.27 3.46 17.04
N SER A 220 11.71 4.63 17.47
CA SER A 220 10.87 5.79 17.73
C SER A 220 11.37 6.94 16.86
N LEU A 221 10.45 7.59 16.17
CA LEU A 221 10.71 8.75 15.34
C LEU A 221 9.39 9.46 15.12
N THR A 222 9.28 10.70 15.55
CA THR A 222 8.16 11.55 15.12
C THR A 222 8.49 12.17 13.78
N ASP A 223 7.68 11.87 12.77
CA ASP A 223 7.75 12.54 11.48
C ASP A 223 7.52 14.05 11.66
N PRO A 224 8.36 14.95 11.12
CA PRO A 224 8.21 16.40 11.36
C PRO A 224 6.85 16.96 10.94
N VAL A 225 6.31 16.47 9.82
CA VAL A 225 4.97 16.88 9.35
C VAL A 225 3.90 16.34 10.30
N GLU A 226 4.06 15.11 10.80
CA GLU A 226 3.18 14.56 11.82
C GLU A 226 3.24 15.36 13.12
N GLN A 227 4.43 15.77 13.56
CA GLN A 227 4.58 16.67 14.72
C GLN A 227 3.84 17.98 14.48
N ASP A 228 3.97 18.59 13.31
CA ASP A 228 3.28 19.84 12.98
C ASP A 228 1.76 19.66 12.95
N VAL A 229 1.27 18.55 12.41
CA VAL A 229 -0.16 18.24 12.35
C VAL A 229 -0.72 17.91 13.74
N TYR A 230 -0.03 17.06 14.51
CA TYR A 230 -0.54 16.48 15.74
C TYR A 230 -0.12 17.16 17.02
N GLN A 231 1.01 17.86 17.01
CA GLN A 231 1.62 18.54 18.16
C GLN A 231 1.81 17.56 19.33
N PHE A 232 2.47 16.43 19.07
CA PHE A 232 2.71 15.43 20.10
C PHE A 232 3.63 15.96 21.21
N GLU A 233 3.42 15.48 22.43
CA GLU A 233 4.23 15.84 23.60
C GLU A 233 5.52 15.01 23.71
N SER A 234 5.57 13.87 23.02
CA SER A 234 6.69 12.94 23.04
C SER A 234 6.98 12.36 21.65
N GLU A 235 8.13 11.72 21.51
CA GLU A 235 8.46 10.95 20.33
C GLU A 235 7.45 9.80 20.12
N GLN A 236 7.11 9.51 18.87
CA GLN A 236 6.17 8.46 18.50
C GLN A 236 6.89 7.17 18.12
N VAL A 237 6.29 6.02 18.45
CA VAL A 237 6.80 4.71 18.08
C VAL A 237 6.60 4.51 16.57
N ALA A 238 7.70 4.21 15.87
CA ALA A 238 7.73 3.95 14.45
C ALA A 238 7.84 2.45 14.13
N ASN A 239 8.27 1.59 15.06
CA ASN A 239 8.25 0.13 14.87
C ASN A 239 8.09 -0.59 16.22
N PRO A 240 7.01 -1.36 16.45
CA PRO A 240 5.84 -1.50 15.57
C PRO A 240 5.04 -0.20 15.43
N LEU A 241 4.51 0.06 14.24
CA LEU A 241 3.54 1.13 13.98
C LEU A 241 2.13 0.68 14.39
N SER A 242 1.38 1.53 15.08
CA SER A 242 -0.06 1.30 15.28
C SER A 242 -0.87 1.70 14.04
N PHE A 243 -1.66 0.77 13.51
CA PHE A 243 -2.53 0.98 12.34
C PHE A 243 -3.91 0.34 12.57
N THR A 244 -4.90 1.18 12.87
CA THR A 244 -6.26 0.74 13.26
C THR A 244 -7.28 0.73 12.12
N GLY A 245 -6.92 1.27 10.96
CA GLY A 245 -7.79 1.32 9.80
C GLY A 245 -7.77 0.04 8.97
N PRO A 246 -8.77 -0.17 8.09
CA PRO A 246 -8.60 -1.12 7.00
C PRO A 246 -7.54 -0.62 6.01
N VAL A 247 -6.79 -1.53 5.43
CA VAL A 247 -5.94 -1.27 4.27
C VAL A 247 -6.83 -0.88 3.09
N TYR A 248 -6.39 0.13 2.35
CA TYR A 248 -7.05 0.66 1.18
C TYR A 248 -7.29 -0.42 0.11
N SER A 249 -8.41 -0.30 -0.61
CA SER A 249 -8.65 -0.92 -1.92
C SER A 249 -9.44 0.08 -2.79
N PRO A 250 -9.33 0.01 -4.13
CA PRO A 250 -10.19 0.75 -5.05
C PRO A 250 -11.69 0.57 -4.81
N ARG A 251 -12.10 -0.50 -4.11
CA ARG A 251 -13.50 -0.82 -3.80
C ARG A 251 -13.85 -0.71 -2.31
N ALA A 252 -12.85 -0.56 -1.44
CA ALA A 252 -13.05 -0.34 -0.01
C ALA A 252 -12.04 0.69 0.52
N PHE A 253 -12.48 1.92 0.78
CA PHE A 253 -11.57 3.04 1.04
C PHE A 253 -12.13 4.06 2.03
N THR A 254 -11.25 4.90 2.57
CA THR A 254 -11.62 6.00 3.46
C THR A 254 -11.56 7.34 2.73
N ILE A 255 -12.67 8.08 2.75
CA ILE A 255 -12.74 9.51 2.42
C ILE A 255 -12.55 10.32 3.70
N LYS A 256 -11.75 11.38 3.63
CA LYS A 256 -11.54 12.34 4.72
C LYS A 256 -12.20 13.66 4.35
N TYR A 257 -12.96 14.28 5.26
CA TYR A 257 -13.55 15.60 5.01
C TYR A 257 -12.65 16.72 5.52
N ASN A 258 -12.69 17.87 4.83
CA ASN A 258 -11.97 19.09 5.19
C ASN A 258 -12.89 20.10 5.85
N GLY A 259 -12.31 21.20 6.34
CA GLY A 259 -13.07 22.37 6.77
C GLY A 259 -13.07 22.62 8.28
N TYR A 260 -12.08 22.08 9.00
CA TYR A 260 -11.91 22.31 10.43
C TYR A 260 -10.47 22.71 10.71
N LEU A 261 -10.29 23.87 11.35
CA LEU A 261 -9.05 24.19 12.04
C LEU A 261 -9.20 23.66 13.47
N ARG A 262 -8.20 22.91 13.97
CA ARG A 262 -8.20 22.30 15.33
C ARG A 262 -8.75 23.17 16.47
N PRO A 263 -8.61 24.51 16.49
CA PRO A 263 -9.21 25.32 17.56
C PRO A 263 -10.74 25.50 17.51
N GLU A 264 -11.44 25.25 16.39
CA GLU A 264 -12.86 25.67 16.25
C GLU A 264 -13.91 24.60 16.61
N ALA A 265 -13.56 23.30 16.62
CA ALA A 265 -14.59 22.26 16.60
C ALA A 265 -14.38 21.03 17.50
N ASN A 266 -13.31 20.97 18.32
CA ASN A 266 -12.98 19.78 19.13
C ASN A 266 -12.87 18.46 18.34
N ILE A 267 -12.78 18.53 17.02
CA ILE A 267 -12.74 17.41 16.10
C ILE A 267 -11.42 17.45 15.35
N LYS A 268 -10.69 16.33 15.39
CA LYS A 268 -9.42 16.17 14.69
C LYS A 268 -9.63 15.79 13.23
N GLU A 269 -10.61 14.92 12.96
CA GLU A 269 -10.86 14.41 11.61
C GLU A 269 -12.27 13.83 11.49
N HIS A 270 -12.91 14.06 10.35
CA HIS A 270 -14.13 13.36 9.92
C HIS A 270 -13.80 12.41 8.78
N ARG A 271 -14.33 11.19 8.85
CA ARG A 271 -14.06 10.14 7.87
C ARG A 271 -15.35 9.44 7.45
N LEU A 272 -15.38 9.03 6.19
CA LEU A 272 -16.37 8.12 5.66
C LEU A 272 -15.62 6.91 5.09
N LEU A 273 -15.80 5.75 5.72
CA LEU A 273 -15.39 4.48 5.15
C LEU A 273 -16.46 4.06 4.16
N VAL A 274 -16.04 3.82 2.92
CA VAL A 274 -16.88 3.40 1.80
C VAL A 274 -16.45 2.00 1.41
N ASP A 275 -17.33 1.03 1.62
CA ASP A 275 -17.14 -0.35 1.20
C ASP A 275 -18.17 -0.70 0.13
N LEU A 276 -17.74 -0.64 -1.12
CA LEU A 276 -18.60 -0.88 -2.27
C LEU A 276 -18.90 -2.38 -2.44
N ASN A 277 -18.01 -3.26 -1.99
CA ASN A 277 -18.21 -4.70 -2.07
C ASN A 277 -19.33 -5.14 -1.13
N ASN A 278 -19.33 -4.61 0.10
CA ASN A 278 -20.36 -4.89 1.11
C ASN A 278 -21.53 -3.89 1.10
N LYS A 279 -21.53 -2.94 0.16
CA LYS A 279 -22.53 -1.87 0.05
C LYS A 279 -22.72 -1.08 1.35
N GLN A 280 -21.64 -0.84 2.08
CA GLN A 280 -21.67 -0.23 3.41
C GLN A 280 -20.96 1.11 3.43
N LEU A 281 -21.55 2.06 4.15
CA LEU A 281 -20.92 3.28 4.61
C LEU A 281 -20.77 3.22 6.12
N THR A 282 -19.61 3.63 6.63
CA THR A 282 -19.40 3.84 8.06
C THR A 282 -18.79 5.23 8.26
N TYR A 283 -19.46 6.08 9.02
CA TYR A 283 -18.92 7.37 9.40
C TYR A 283 -18.13 7.26 10.70
N GLU A 284 -16.94 7.84 10.72
CA GLU A 284 -16.05 7.87 11.87
C GLU A 284 -15.55 9.29 12.13
N ARG A 285 -15.25 9.59 13.40
CA ARG A 285 -14.74 10.90 13.80
C ARG A 285 -13.76 10.81 14.96
N ASP A 286 -12.58 11.39 14.79
CA ASP A 286 -11.63 11.54 15.88
C ASP A 286 -11.94 12.83 16.64
N SER A 287 -12.25 12.72 17.94
CA SER A 287 -12.57 13.86 18.79
C SER A 287 -11.43 14.12 19.78
N ILE A 288 -11.29 15.35 20.27
CA ILE A 288 -10.36 15.64 21.37
C ILE A 288 -10.92 15.01 22.66
N PRO A 289 -10.16 14.17 23.38
CA PRO A 289 -10.63 13.56 24.62
C PRO A 289 -11.10 14.60 25.63
N GLY A 290 -12.23 14.34 26.29
CA GLY A 290 -12.78 15.20 27.35
C GLY A 290 -13.71 16.33 26.87
N ASN A 291 -13.85 16.54 25.56
CA ASN A 291 -14.73 17.59 25.02
C ASN A 291 -16.03 17.01 24.44
N SER A 292 -17.18 17.56 24.84
CA SER A 292 -18.46 17.25 24.20
C SER A 292 -18.57 17.92 22.84
N ILE A 293 -19.29 17.26 21.93
CA ILE A 293 -19.59 17.80 20.60
C ILE A 293 -21.11 17.80 20.47
N ASP A 294 -21.71 18.96 20.69
CA ASP A 294 -23.17 19.13 20.65
C ASP A 294 -23.67 19.49 19.25
N THR A 295 -22.75 19.73 18.30
CA THR A 295 -23.08 20.00 16.91
C THR A 295 -23.53 18.73 16.21
N LEU A 296 -24.73 18.78 15.62
CA LEU A 296 -25.23 17.71 14.75
C LEU A 296 -24.58 17.80 13.37
N PHE A 297 -24.19 16.64 12.86
CA PHE A 297 -23.64 16.48 11.52
C PHE A 297 -24.47 15.47 10.74
N ARG A 298 -24.49 15.60 9.42
CA ARG A 298 -24.99 14.58 8.51
C ARG A 298 -24.10 14.45 7.28
N VAL A 299 -24.09 13.26 6.70
CA VAL A 299 -23.40 12.96 5.44
C VAL A 299 -24.45 12.71 4.36
N LYS A 300 -24.19 13.24 3.16
CA LYS A 300 -24.94 12.90 1.95
C LYS A 300 -24.02 12.18 0.98
N VAL A 301 -24.44 11.03 0.46
CA VAL A 301 -23.68 10.24 -0.51
C VAL A 301 -24.53 9.94 -1.74
N ASP A 302 -23.90 10.11 -2.90
CA ASP A 302 -24.39 9.62 -4.18
C ASP A 302 -23.27 8.86 -4.91
N ILE A 303 -23.63 7.99 -5.84
CA ILE A 303 -22.69 7.35 -6.75
C ILE A 303 -23.21 7.58 -8.15
N GLN A 304 -22.39 8.14 -9.02
CA GLN A 304 -22.78 8.51 -10.38
C GLN A 304 -22.00 7.76 -11.44
N ARG A 305 -22.71 7.36 -12.49
CA ARG A 305 -22.17 6.84 -13.75
C ARG A 305 -22.62 7.76 -14.87
N ALA A 306 -21.68 8.35 -15.61
CA ALA A 306 -21.99 9.34 -16.65
C ALA A 306 -22.95 10.45 -16.18
N ALA A 307 -22.68 11.01 -14.99
CA ALA A 307 -23.47 12.04 -14.30
C ALA A 307 -24.90 11.65 -13.86
N ALA A 308 -25.31 10.39 -14.04
CA ALA A 308 -26.57 9.86 -13.51
C ALA A 308 -26.33 9.06 -12.23
N SER A 309 -27.16 9.25 -11.21
CA SER A 309 -27.10 8.43 -10.00
C SER A 309 -27.39 6.96 -10.31
N ILE A 310 -26.57 6.07 -9.77
CA ILE A 310 -26.80 4.61 -9.80
C ILE A 310 -27.39 4.09 -8.48
N LEU A 311 -27.58 4.97 -7.49
CA LEU A 311 -28.33 4.65 -6.28
C LEU A 311 -29.83 4.74 -6.57
N THR A 312 -30.64 3.86 -5.98
CA THR A 312 -32.10 4.00 -6.07
C THR A 312 -32.61 5.25 -5.36
N THR A 313 -31.90 5.67 -4.30
CA THR A 313 -32.14 6.90 -3.55
C THR A 313 -30.79 7.41 -3.00
N PRO A 314 -30.49 8.71 -3.06
CA PRO A 314 -29.32 9.27 -2.38
C PRO A 314 -29.33 8.94 -0.89
N VAL A 315 -28.16 8.58 -0.36
CA VAL A 315 -28.04 8.27 1.07
C VAL A 315 -27.87 9.56 1.85
N ILE A 316 -28.70 9.78 2.85
CA ILE A 316 -28.55 10.84 3.84
C ILE A 316 -28.55 10.17 5.21
N MET A 317 -27.49 10.36 5.98
CA MET A 317 -27.32 9.73 7.29
C MET A 317 -26.82 10.75 8.31
N ASP A 318 -27.33 10.67 9.54
CA ASP A 318 -26.73 11.37 10.67
C ASP A 318 -25.28 10.89 10.87
N ALA A 319 -24.42 11.77 11.35
CA ALA A 319 -22.97 11.56 11.36
C ALA A 319 -22.39 11.60 12.78
N PHE A 320 -22.67 10.54 13.52
CA PHE A 320 -22.00 10.20 14.79
C PHE A 320 -21.06 9.00 14.59
N SER A 321 -19.94 8.95 15.32
CA SER A 321 -18.91 7.93 15.10
C SER A 321 -19.47 6.51 15.21
N GLY A 322 -19.11 5.64 14.27
CA GLY A 322 -19.62 4.28 14.15
C GLY A 322 -20.97 4.17 13.44
N GLN A 323 -21.61 5.28 13.06
CA GLN A 323 -22.89 5.24 12.36
C GLN A 323 -22.73 4.63 10.97
N GLN A 324 -23.64 3.71 10.63
CA GLN A 324 -23.61 2.97 9.38
C GLN A 324 -24.82 3.27 8.49
N ALA A 325 -24.64 3.12 7.18
CA ALA A 325 -25.71 3.15 6.20
C ALA A 325 -25.44 2.15 5.07
N VAL A 326 -26.49 1.69 4.39
CA VAL A 326 -26.38 0.81 3.23
C VAL A 326 -26.44 1.65 1.95
N LEU A 327 -25.60 1.32 0.96
CA LEU A 327 -25.61 1.90 -0.37
C LEU A 327 -26.64 1.17 -1.25
N PRO A 328 -27.74 1.82 -1.67
CA PRO A 328 -28.83 1.13 -2.33
C PRO A 328 -28.66 1.12 -3.86
N PHE A 329 -27.56 0.57 -4.37
CA PHE A 329 -27.38 0.33 -5.81
C PHE A 329 -27.72 -1.10 -6.20
N GLN A 330 -28.34 -1.26 -7.38
CA GLN A 330 -28.64 -2.56 -7.96
C GLN A 330 -27.50 -3.05 -8.87
N GLN A 331 -26.89 -2.13 -9.62
CA GLN A 331 -25.77 -2.44 -10.50
C GLN A 331 -24.45 -2.30 -9.73
N PRO A 332 -23.48 -3.22 -9.89
CA PRO A 332 -22.16 -3.07 -9.30
C PRO A 332 -21.50 -1.75 -9.71
N VAL A 333 -20.76 -1.16 -8.77
CA VAL A 333 -19.94 0.02 -9.04
C VAL A 333 -18.74 -0.40 -9.90
N ALA A 334 -18.50 0.33 -10.97
CA ALA A 334 -17.45 0.07 -11.95
C ALA A 334 -16.34 1.11 -11.86
N GLU A 335 -15.22 0.83 -12.51
CA GLU A 335 -14.19 1.84 -12.76
C GLU A 335 -14.79 3.04 -13.51
N GLY A 336 -14.36 4.25 -13.14
CA GLY A 336 -14.85 5.50 -13.72
C GLY A 336 -16.13 6.04 -13.09
N ASP A 337 -16.87 5.24 -12.32
CA ASP A 337 -17.96 5.76 -11.49
C ASP A 337 -17.43 6.77 -10.46
N VAL A 338 -18.27 7.71 -10.03
CA VAL A 338 -17.87 8.79 -9.13
C VAL A 338 -18.66 8.71 -7.84
N VAL A 339 -17.98 8.48 -6.73
CA VAL A 339 -18.55 8.65 -5.39
C VAL A 339 -18.54 10.12 -5.05
N ILE A 340 -19.72 10.66 -4.77
CA ILE A 340 -19.94 12.05 -4.42
C ILE A 340 -20.39 12.11 -2.98
N THR A 341 -19.73 12.93 -2.17
CA THR A 341 -20.15 13.09 -0.78
C THR A 341 -19.96 14.50 -0.24
N THR A 342 -20.88 14.91 0.64
CA THR A 342 -20.79 16.13 1.43
C THR A 342 -21.00 15.84 2.91
N LEU A 343 -20.25 16.56 3.75
CA LEU A 343 -20.49 16.65 5.18
C LEU A 343 -21.20 17.98 5.46
N GLU A 344 -22.24 17.94 6.27
CA GLU A 344 -23.00 19.14 6.65
C GLU A 344 -23.12 19.22 8.17
N LYS A 345 -23.02 20.43 8.72
CA LYS A 345 -23.27 20.74 10.12
C LYS A 345 -24.59 21.48 10.28
N ARG A 346 -25.29 21.25 11.38
CA ARG A 346 -26.52 21.97 11.72
C ARG A 346 -26.16 23.35 12.26
N ASN A 347 -26.76 24.40 11.70
CA ASN A 347 -26.66 25.78 12.18
C ASN A 347 -28.07 26.37 12.30
N GLY A 348 -28.61 26.41 13.52
CA GLY A 348 -30.03 26.69 13.75
C GLY A 348 -30.92 25.67 13.03
N ASP A 349 -31.78 26.15 12.13
CA ASP A 349 -32.68 25.32 11.34
C ASP A 349 -32.12 24.87 9.98
N GLU A 350 -30.93 25.34 9.62
CA GLU A 350 -30.30 25.09 8.33
C GLU A 350 -29.15 24.09 8.44
N TRP A 351 -28.89 23.42 7.32
CA TRP A 351 -27.71 22.55 7.17
C TRP A 351 -26.69 23.26 6.30
N GLN A 352 -25.50 23.47 6.84
CA GLN A 352 -24.40 24.14 6.15
C GLN A 352 -23.32 23.13 5.82
N GLN A 353 -22.86 23.11 4.57
CA GLN A 353 -21.74 22.26 4.15
C GLN A 353 -20.49 22.61 4.96
N VAL A 354 -19.76 21.57 5.35
CA VAL A 354 -18.43 21.70 5.94
C VAL A 354 -17.37 21.38 4.90
N GLY A 355 -16.42 22.28 4.74
CA GLY A 355 -15.39 22.18 3.71
C GLY A 355 -15.99 22.11 2.31
N THR A 356 -15.42 21.25 1.48
CA THR A 356 -15.78 21.09 0.07
C THR A 356 -16.54 19.81 -0.18
N ARG A 357 -17.40 19.82 -1.19
CA ARG A 357 -17.95 18.60 -1.81
C ARG A 357 -16.80 17.76 -2.36
N ILE A 358 -16.80 16.47 -2.07
CA ILE A 358 -15.79 15.53 -2.52
C ILE A 358 -16.36 14.72 -3.68
N GLU A 359 -15.59 14.66 -4.76
CA GLU A 359 -15.83 13.77 -5.88
C GLU A 359 -14.63 12.83 -5.98
N ARG A 360 -14.90 11.52 -5.93
CA ARG A 360 -13.87 10.50 -6.05
C ARG A 360 -14.22 9.55 -7.17
N ILE A 361 -13.42 9.59 -8.23
CA ILE A 361 -13.46 8.61 -9.31
C ILE A 361 -12.96 7.27 -8.76
N ILE A 362 -13.68 6.21 -9.07
CA ILE A 362 -13.33 4.84 -8.75
C ILE A 362 -12.25 4.37 -9.73
N PRO A 363 -10.99 4.14 -9.26
CA PRO A 363 -9.90 3.75 -10.14
C PRO A 363 -9.87 2.24 -10.38
N GLU A 364 -9.06 1.79 -11.35
CA GLU A 364 -8.67 0.38 -11.52
C GLU A 364 -7.96 -0.17 -10.26
N GLY A 365 -6.99 0.59 -9.75
CA GLY A 365 -6.06 0.15 -8.71
C GLY A 365 -4.61 0.26 -9.19
N ALA A 366 -3.66 0.01 -8.29
CA ALA A 366 -2.25 -0.14 -8.65
C ALA A 366 -1.96 -1.63 -8.89
N PRO A 367 -1.06 -1.97 -9.83
CA PRO A 367 -0.52 -3.33 -9.94
C PRO A 367 0.37 -3.65 -8.73
N PHE A 368 0.75 -4.92 -8.58
CA PHE A 368 1.80 -5.34 -7.67
C PHE A 368 3.13 -5.20 -8.40
N THR A 369 4.00 -4.29 -7.97
CA THR A 369 5.25 -3.97 -8.69
C THR A 369 6.50 -4.31 -7.89
N LEU A 370 7.58 -4.55 -8.62
CA LEU A 370 8.93 -4.75 -8.12
C LEU A 370 9.88 -3.69 -8.68
N GLY A 371 10.77 -3.14 -7.84
CA GLY A 371 11.85 -2.23 -8.22
C GLY A 371 11.45 -0.78 -8.50
N ARG A 372 10.15 -0.49 -8.62
CA ARG A 372 9.67 0.86 -8.93
C ARG A 372 8.28 1.17 -8.37
N ALA A 373 8.15 2.41 -7.89
CA ALA A 373 6.86 3.07 -7.67
C ALA A 373 6.33 3.63 -9.00
N LEU A 374 5.06 3.39 -9.28
CA LEU A 374 4.41 3.95 -10.47
C LEU A 374 3.81 5.31 -10.13
N GLY A 375 3.99 6.34 -10.94
CA GLY A 375 3.29 7.61 -10.74
C GLY A 375 2.40 7.98 -11.91
N LEU A 376 1.16 7.46 -11.98
CA LEU A 376 0.20 7.69 -13.09
C LEU A 376 0.83 7.69 -14.53
N ALA A 377 1.91 6.94 -14.75
CA ALA A 377 2.74 6.99 -15.97
C ALA A 377 3.33 8.38 -16.33
N SER A 378 3.38 9.32 -15.38
CA SER A 378 3.89 10.70 -15.52
C SER A 378 5.30 10.92 -14.97
N GLU A 379 5.86 9.97 -14.23
CA GLU A 379 7.20 10.09 -13.67
C GLU A 379 8.29 9.84 -14.70
N GLU A 380 9.45 10.47 -14.48
CA GLU A 380 10.62 10.30 -15.32
C GLU A 380 11.18 8.87 -15.23
N ILE A 381 11.70 8.39 -16.35
CA ILE A 381 12.35 7.07 -16.44
C ILE A 381 13.57 6.96 -15.50
N GLU A 382 14.17 8.10 -15.15
CA GLU A 382 15.33 8.19 -14.24
C GLU A 382 15.02 8.01 -12.76
N HIS A 383 13.74 7.98 -12.37
CA HIS A 383 13.31 7.80 -10.98
C HIS A 383 13.13 6.32 -10.63
N GLY A 384 13.33 5.97 -9.36
CA GLY A 384 13.10 4.62 -8.84
C GLY A 384 14.37 3.98 -8.24
N SER A 385 14.25 2.70 -7.89
CA SER A 385 15.32 1.99 -7.21
C SER A 385 16.38 1.45 -8.18
N GLN A 386 17.59 1.29 -7.70
CA GLN A 386 18.64 0.51 -8.37
C GLN A 386 19.06 -0.62 -7.45
N LEU A 387 18.66 -1.84 -7.80
CA LEU A 387 18.81 -2.99 -6.93
C LEU A 387 18.72 -4.30 -7.70
N PHE A 388 19.26 -5.36 -7.11
CA PHE A 388 18.97 -6.74 -7.48
C PHE A 388 17.91 -7.30 -6.53
N ILE A 389 16.92 -8.02 -7.06
CA ILE A 389 16.00 -8.85 -6.27
C ILE A 389 16.19 -10.30 -6.68
N ASP A 390 16.35 -11.19 -5.71
CA ASP A 390 16.49 -12.62 -5.95
C ASP A 390 15.25 -13.42 -5.52
N GLY A 391 14.35 -12.80 -4.75
CA GLY A 391 13.02 -13.33 -4.58
C GLY A 391 12.05 -12.38 -3.88
N VAL A 392 10.76 -12.61 -4.07
CA VAL A 392 9.68 -11.89 -3.39
C VAL A 392 8.57 -12.85 -3.03
N ALA A 393 8.18 -12.91 -1.76
CA ALA A 393 7.10 -13.76 -1.29
C ALA A 393 6.04 -12.99 -0.49
N VAL A 394 4.77 -13.40 -0.65
CA VAL A 394 3.62 -12.86 0.07
C VAL A 394 2.88 -14.00 0.77
N PHE A 395 2.59 -13.83 2.06
CA PHE A 395 1.85 -14.78 2.88
C PHE A 395 0.54 -14.16 3.37
N ASN A 396 -0.52 -14.95 3.48
CA ASN A 396 -1.85 -14.54 3.96
C ASN A 396 -1.96 -14.47 5.50
N ARG A 397 -0.82 -14.44 6.20
CA ARG A 397 -0.72 -14.44 7.65
C ARG A 397 0.53 -13.69 8.11
N VAL A 398 0.58 -13.41 9.40
CA VAL A 398 1.79 -12.89 10.05
C VAL A 398 2.73 -14.07 10.32
N LEU A 399 3.94 -14.01 9.77
CA LEU A 399 5.01 -14.95 10.12
C LEU A 399 5.60 -14.58 11.48
N ASP A 400 5.90 -15.59 12.30
CA ASP A 400 6.60 -15.37 13.57
C ASP A 400 8.10 -15.05 13.32
N ILE A 401 8.78 -14.55 14.36
CA ILE A 401 10.20 -14.15 14.25
C ILE A 401 11.08 -15.34 13.84
N ARG A 402 10.81 -16.55 14.33
CA ARG A 402 11.63 -17.73 13.99
C ARG A 402 11.41 -18.16 12.55
N GLU A 403 10.18 -18.08 12.05
CA GLU A 403 9.87 -18.30 10.64
C GLU A 403 10.60 -17.28 9.76
N LEU A 404 10.54 -15.99 10.11
CA LEU A 404 11.23 -14.93 9.37
C LEU A 404 12.76 -15.10 9.41
N GLU A 405 13.34 -15.42 10.56
CA GLU A 405 14.77 -15.71 10.71
C GLU A 405 15.20 -16.91 9.85
N ALA A 406 14.41 -17.98 9.82
CA ALA A 406 14.66 -19.16 9.01
C ALA A 406 14.59 -18.90 7.50
N LEU A 407 13.81 -17.89 7.09
CA LEU A 407 13.67 -17.47 5.70
C LEU A 407 14.70 -16.41 5.29
N THR A 408 15.62 -15.97 6.14
CA THR A 408 16.62 -14.96 5.74
C THR A 408 17.58 -15.47 4.69
N PHE A 409 18.03 -16.72 4.83
CA PHE A 409 19.03 -17.39 3.98
C PHE A 409 20.36 -16.65 3.81
N LEU A 410 20.63 -15.68 4.68
CA LEU A 410 21.88 -14.94 4.67
C LEU A 410 22.93 -15.74 5.42
N THR A 411 24.06 -15.98 4.78
CA THR A 411 25.24 -16.48 5.47
C THR A 411 25.67 -15.44 6.51
N PRO A 412 25.98 -15.84 7.76
CA PRO A 412 26.61 -14.93 8.73
C PRO A 412 27.85 -14.31 8.08
N GLN A 413 27.94 -12.99 8.08
CA GLN A 413 29.11 -12.29 7.57
C GLN A 413 30.31 -12.59 8.49
N GLU A 414 31.45 -12.96 7.90
CA GLU A 414 32.75 -13.02 8.58
C GLU A 414 33.25 -11.63 8.99
#